data_AF-A0A376U3Z2-F1
#
_entry.id   AF-A0A376U3Z2-F1
#
_cell.length_a   1.000
_cell.length_b   1.000
_cell.length_c   1.000
_cell.angle_alpha   90.00
_cell.angle_beta   90.00
_cell.angle_gamma   90.00
#
_symmetry.space_group_name_H-M   'P 1'
#
loop_
_entity.id
_entity.type
_entity.pdbx_description
1 polymer ?
#
loop_
_entity_poly.entity_id
_entity_poly.type
_entity_poly.pdbx_seq_one_letter_code
_entity_poly.pdbx_strand_id
1 'polypeptide(L)' 'MTHQNGYTMANLSARKQFDEGTIRTVGANLSRAISGDTGDDKTLSGGAYAQFDARYASGTLNVIARRTATSIPI' A
#
# COMPACT_ATOMS: atom_id res chain seq x y z
N MET A 1 -4.18 -7.10 -32.16
CA MET A 1 -4.89 -6.18 -31.25
C MET A 1 -4.98 -6.84 -29.88
N THR A 2 -3.98 -6.69 -29.02
CA THR A 2 -3.98 -7.30 -27.69
C THR A 2 -4.88 -6.48 -26.77
N HIS A 3 -6.06 -7.01 -26.46
CA HIS A 3 -6.93 -6.48 -25.40
C HIS A 3 -6.20 -6.66 -24.07
N GLN A 4 -5.41 -5.66 -23.68
CA GLN A 4 -4.94 -5.53 -22.30
C GLN A 4 -6.09 -4.88 -21.53
N ASN A 5 -6.86 -5.70 -20.80
CA ASN A 5 -7.86 -5.24 -19.85
C ASN A 5 -7.22 -4.19 -18.93
N GLY A 6 -7.59 -2.93 -19.16
CA GLY A 6 -7.03 -1.77 -18.49
C GLY A 6 -7.53 -1.68 -17.06
N TYR A 7 -6.84 -2.37 -16.15
CA TYR A 7 -7.04 -2.16 -14.72
C TYR A 7 -6.64 -0.73 -14.35
N THR A 8 -7.62 0.08 -13.98
CA THR A 8 -7.38 1.43 -13.46
C THR A 8 -7.16 1.35 -11.96
N MET A 9 -5.91 1.48 -11.55
CA MET A 9 -5.49 1.51 -10.15
C MET A 9 -5.34 2.96 -9.67
N ALA A 10 -6.05 3.34 -8.61
CA ALA A 10 -5.74 4.56 -7.89
C ALA A 10 -4.76 4.28 -6.77
N ASN A 11 -3.65 5.01 -6.78
CA ASN A 11 -2.60 4.94 -5.78
C ASN A 11 -2.60 6.25 -4.99
N LEU A 12 -2.63 6.16 -3.67
CA LEU A 12 -2.44 7.25 -2.73
C LEU A 12 -1.22 6.92 -1.88
N SER A 13 -0.21 7.79 -1.88
CA SER A 13 0.98 7.62 -1.04
C SER A 13 1.22 8.86 -0.20
N ALA A 14 1.48 8.64 1.08
CA ALA A 14 1.95 9.67 1.99
C ALA A 14 3.33 9.25 2.52
N ARG A 15 4.27 10.18 2.55
CA ARG A 15 5.59 9.99 3.17
C ARG A 15 5.91 11.21 4.01
N LYS A 16 6.45 10.98 5.20
CA LYS A 16 6.97 12.02 6.08
C LYS A 16 8.40 11.67 6.47
N GLN A 17 9.32 12.54 6.10
CA GLN A 17 10.70 12.49 6.55
C GLN A 17 10.81 13.30 7.85
N PHE A 18 11.59 12.78 8.79
CA PHE A 18 11.89 13.44 10.03
C PHE A 18 13.40 13.62 10.06
N ASP A 19 13.85 14.87 10.18
CA ASP A 19 15.27 15.21 10.26
C ASP A 19 15.79 15.16 11.70
N GLU A 20 14.90 14.99 12.69
CA GLU A 20 15.26 15.01 14.12
C GLU A 20 14.57 13.85 14.88
N GLY A 21 15.38 12.97 15.49
CA GLY A 21 14.94 11.86 16.33
C GLY A 21 15.32 10.45 15.83
N THR A 22 14.90 9.43 16.57
CA THR A 22 15.16 8.00 16.27
C THR A 22 14.43 7.51 15.02
N ILE A 23 13.36 8.19 14.58
CA ILE A 23 12.62 7.81 13.37
C ILE A 23 13.08 8.74 12.25
N ARG A 24 13.59 8.18 11.15
CA ARG A 24 14.07 8.95 9.99
C ARG A 24 12.99 9.22 8.96
N THR A 25 12.10 8.25 8.75
CA THR A 25 11.06 8.36 7.72
C THR A 25 9.93 7.42 8.05
N VAL A 26 8.70 7.86 7.82
CA VAL A 26 7.54 6.98 7.74
C VAL A 26 6.83 7.21 6.41
N GLY A 27 6.23 6.17 5.86
CA GLY A 27 5.42 6.26 4.67
C GLY A 27 4.31 5.23 4.69
N ALA A 28 3.25 5.53 3.95
CA ALA A 28 2.15 4.63 3.71
C ALA A 28 1.69 4.81 2.27
N ASN A 29 1.35 3.69 1.63
CA ASN A 29 0.78 3.65 0.30
C ASN A 29 -0.51 2.85 0.34
N LEU A 30 -1.54 3.32 -0.33
CA LEU A 30 -2.82 2.66 -0.46
C LEU A 30 -3.18 2.64 -1.94
N SER A 31 -3.48 1.46 -2.46
CA SER A 31 -3.78 1.23 -3.86
C SER A 31 -5.13 0.51 -3.93
N ARG A 32 -6.08 1.12 -4.63
CA ARG A 32 -7.42 0.58 -4.83
C ARG A 32 -7.72 0.46 -6.31
N ALA A 33 -8.24 -0.69 -6.72
CA ALA A 33 -8.82 -0.83 -8.06
C ALA A 33 -10.09 0.04 -8.15
N ILE A 34 -10.13 0.99 -9.11
CA ILE A 34 -11.28 1.87 -9.34
C ILE A 34 -12.15 1.38 -10.50
N SER A 35 -11.53 0.87 -11.57
CA SER A 35 -12.25 0.42 -12.77
C SER A 35 -11.50 -0.70 -13.48
N GLY A 36 -12.26 -1.63 -14.04
CA GLY A 36 -11.81 -2.90 -14.56
C GLY A 36 -12.75 -3.97 -14.04
N ASP A 37 -13.35 -4.73 -14.96
CA ASP A 37 -14.19 -5.90 -14.69
C ASP A 37 -13.48 -6.82 -13.68
N THR A 38 -13.78 -6.57 -12.41
CA THR A 38 -13.29 -7.28 -11.26
C THR A 38 -14.59 -7.63 -10.59
N GLY A 39 -15.21 -8.71 -11.06
CA GLY A 39 -16.47 -9.21 -10.53
C GLY A 39 -16.39 -9.22 -9.01
N ASP A 40 -17.07 -8.27 -8.39
CA ASP A 40 -17.21 -8.02 -6.95
C ASP A 40 -15.93 -7.94 -6.07
N ASP A 41 -14.75 -8.25 -6.60
CA ASP A 41 -13.47 -8.29 -5.89
C ASP A 41 -12.85 -6.89 -5.84
N LYS A 42 -13.35 -6.06 -4.93
CA LYS A 42 -12.71 -4.77 -4.60
C LYS A 42 -11.38 -5.05 -3.89
N THR A 43 -10.32 -5.33 -4.65
CA THR A 43 -8.98 -5.55 -4.09
C THR A 43 -8.43 -4.21 -3.60
N LEU A 44 -8.37 -4.06 -2.28
CA LEU A 44 -7.68 -2.95 -1.63
C LEU A 44 -6.33 -3.46 -1.16
N SER A 45 -5.25 -2.90 -1.68
CA SER A 45 -3.90 -3.18 -1.20
C SER A 45 -3.32 -1.94 -0.56
N GLY A 46 -2.60 -2.09 0.54
CA GLY A 46 -1.94 -0.98 1.20
C GLY A 46 -0.66 -1.45 1.85
N GLY A 47 0.31 -0.55 1.98
CA GLY A 47 1.54 -0.77 2.69
C GLY A 47 1.86 0.41 3.58
N ALA A 48 2.65 0.16 4.60
CA ALA A 48 3.27 1.20 5.40
C ALA A 48 4.71 0.80 5.70
N TYR A 49 5.61 1.76 5.66
CA TYR A 49 6.99 1.55 6.06
C TYR A 49 7.43 2.62 7.05
N ALA A 50 8.30 2.23 7.96
CA ALA A 50 8.92 3.13 8.92
C ALA A 50 10.41 2.80 9.00
N GLN A 51 11.23 3.81 8.79
CA GLN A 51 12.66 3.73 8.96
C GLN A 51 13.04 4.41 10.26
N PHE A 52 13.80 3.68 11.08
CA PHE A 52 14.32 4.17 12.34
C PHE A 52 15.83 3.95 12.42
N ASP A 53 16.48 4.85 13.11
CA ASP A 53 17.91 4.91 13.35
C ASP A 53 18.09 5.26 14.83
N ALA A 54 18.22 4.22 15.65
CA ALA A 54 18.54 4.34 17.07
C ALA A 54 20.05 4.16 17.26
N ARG A 55 20.56 4.73 18.35
CA ARG A 55 21.99 4.66 18.74
C ARG A 55 22.61 3.26 18.70
N TYR A 56 21.80 2.21 18.87
CA TYR A 56 22.24 0.81 18.91
C TYR A 56 21.55 -0.07 17.85
N ALA A 57 20.57 0.44 17.12
CA ALA A 57 19.78 -0.34 16.17
C ALA A 57 19.17 0.57 15.10
N SER A 58 19.48 0.33 13.84
CA SER A 58 18.81 0.96 12.71
C SER A 58 18.14 -0.11 11.86
N GLY A 59 17.00 0.24 11.28
CA GLY A 59 16.18 -0.71 10.56
C GLY A 59 15.04 -0.06 9.80
N THR A 60 14.46 -0.82 8.89
CA THR A 60 13.23 -0.42 8.18
C THR A 60 12.18 -1.49 8.41
N LEU A 61 11.07 -1.09 9.02
CA LEU A 61 9.88 -1.90 9.17
C LEU A 61 9.02 -1.69 7.92
N ASN A 62 8.64 -2.76 7.23
CA ASN A 62 7.67 -2.70 6.13
C ASN A 62 6.48 -3.62 6.46
N VAL A 63 5.29 -3.07 6.37
CA VAL A 63 4.01 -3.73 6.60
C VAL A 63 3.26 -3.71 5.28
N ILE A 64 2.88 -4.88 4.79
CA ILE A 64 2.08 -5.01 3.57
C ILE A 64 0.75 -5.66 3.96
N ALA A 65 -0.34 -4.97 3.64
CA ALA A 65 -1.70 -5.42 3.86
C ALA A 65 -2.43 -5.55 2.51
N ARG A 66 -3.14 -6.66 2.32
CA ARG A 66 -3.99 -6.87 1.16
C ARG A 66 -5.35 -7.34 1.65
N ARG A 67 -6.41 -6.66 1.22
CA ARG A 67 -7.79 -7.03 1.46
C ARG A 67 -8.43 -7.39 0.13
N THR A 68 -8.73 -8.67 -0.04
CA THR A 68 -9.59 -9.17 -1.10
C THR A 68 -10.98 -9.29 -0.50
N ALA A 69 -11.95 -8.55 -1.04
CA ALA A 69 -13.34 -8.64 -0.62
C ALA A 69 -14.02 -9.73 -1.46
N THR A 70 -13.89 -10.99 -1.07
CA THR A 70 -14.60 -12.08 -1.73
C THR A 70 -16.08 -11.94 -1.42
N SER A 71 -16.90 -11.57 -2.41
CA SER A 71 -18.36 -11.66 -2.30
C SER A 71 -18.74 -13.13 -2.16
N ILE A 72 -19.22 -13.53 -0.98
CA ILE A 72 -19.80 -14.85 -0.77
C ILE A 72 -21.21 -14.80 -1.39
N PRO A 73 -21.52 -15.60 -2.42
CA PRO A 73 -22.89 -15.71 -2.90
C PRO A 73 -23.75 -16.41 -1.83
N ILE A 74 -24.87 -15.77 -1.47
CA ILE A 74 -25.95 -16.33 -0.63
C ILE A 74 -26.89 -17.20 -1.46
#